data_AF-A0A7X5RD79-F1
#
_entry.id   AF-A0A7X5RD79-F1
#
_cell.length_a   1.000
_cell.length_b   1.000
_cell.length_c   1.000
_cell.angle_alpha   90.00
_cell.angle_beta   90.00
_cell.angle_gamma   90.00
#
_symmetry.space_group_name_H-M   'P 1'
#
loop_
_entity.id
_entity.type
_entity.pdbx_description
1 polymer ?
#
loop_
_entity_poly.entity_id
_entity_poly.type
_entity_poly.pdbx_seq_one_letter_code
_entity_poly.pdbx_strand_id
1 'polypeptide(L)'
;MLECNYTFRGRMEQPIVDMVSVAFADMNHDGLTDIILIAGCKNDTGNYADKLYKVGEVLFQKQGSVSFYRDWRINDKLNRFGMNKSAKCIISFVRDGNSTEFLYTATTQQELMDNGFQVIEEQSYWRTYEKLGRLKVLPGTFSMADYDILMVYMINNQGNIVWSFQPMGDMDNLYSLKGISGKDMDGDGMKDLVVWALYSKEGSHGELLTENRCSVYYQRTGGFDTDTDFVDKYRFTGEENMETLLDAIRAYWGWSANKKESK
;
A
#
# COMPACT_ATOMS: atom_id res chain seq x y z
N MET A 1 -18.61 4.30 25.50
CA MET A 1 -18.19 3.17 24.65
C MET A 1 -17.62 3.80 23.39
N LEU A 2 -16.36 3.55 23.11
CA LEU A 2 -15.58 4.26 22.09
C LEU A 2 -15.80 3.50 20.78
N GLU A 3 -16.92 3.78 20.11
CA GLU A 3 -17.32 3.09 18.88
C GLU A 3 -16.37 3.53 17.76
N CYS A 4 -15.30 2.78 17.55
CA CYS A 4 -14.58 2.86 16.29
C CYS A 4 -15.58 2.37 15.24
N ASN A 5 -16.02 3.24 14.34
CA ASN A 5 -16.95 2.92 13.27
C ASN A 5 -16.33 3.36 11.96
N TYR A 6 -16.72 2.74 10.83
CA TYR A 6 -16.23 2.95 9.45
C TYR A 6 -15.16 1.98 8.93
N THR A 7 -15.62 0.79 8.52
CA THR A 7 -15.00 0.06 7.40
C THR A 7 -16.03 -0.64 6.50
N PHE A 8 -17.19 -1.08 7.02
CA PHE A 8 -18.27 -1.66 6.20
C PHE A 8 -19.47 -0.73 6.04
N ARG A 9 -19.75 -0.29 4.80
CA ARG A 9 -21.01 0.38 4.45
C ARG A 9 -22.17 -0.56 4.80
N GLY A 10 -23.03 -0.15 5.73
CA GLY A 10 -24.23 -0.90 6.12
C GLY A 10 -24.12 -1.80 7.36
N ARG A 11 -23.00 -1.79 8.09
CA ARG A 11 -22.90 -2.43 9.42
C ARG A 11 -22.56 -1.39 10.50
N MET A 12 -23.21 -1.52 11.67
CA MET A 12 -22.99 -0.63 12.83
C MET A 12 -21.90 -1.12 13.78
N GLU A 13 -21.34 -2.32 13.57
CA GLU A 13 -20.31 -2.91 14.43
C GLU A 13 -18.97 -2.95 13.70
N GLN A 14 -17.91 -2.46 14.36
CA GLN A 14 -16.53 -2.84 14.00
C GLN A 14 -16.09 -4.03 14.83
N PRO A 15 -15.52 -5.07 14.21
CA PRO A 15 -15.04 -6.24 14.92
C PRO A 15 -13.64 -5.95 15.50
N ILE A 16 -13.61 -5.05 16.48
CA ILE A 16 -12.41 -4.69 17.23
C ILE A 16 -11.99 -5.93 18.03
N VAL A 17 -10.76 -6.38 17.80
CA VAL A 17 -10.16 -7.51 18.53
C VAL A 17 -9.05 -7.06 19.48
N ASP A 18 -8.46 -5.88 19.26
CA ASP A 18 -7.40 -5.34 20.10
C ASP A 18 -7.31 -3.80 20.02
N MET A 19 -6.69 -3.18 21.03
CA MET A 19 -6.26 -1.78 20.99
C MET A 19 -4.76 -1.73 20.73
N VAL A 20 -4.39 -1.51 19.46
CA VAL A 20 -3.00 -1.54 18.99
C VAL A 20 -2.20 -0.36 19.54
N SER A 21 -2.80 0.83 19.63
CA SER A 21 -2.10 2.01 20.13
C SER A 21 -3.03 3.04 20.74
N VAL A 22 -2.55 3.69 21.80
CA VAL A 22 -3.17 4.88 22.40
C VAL A 22 -2.08 5.93 22.57
N ALA A 23 -2.31 7.14 22.08
CA ALA A 23 -1.40 8.26 22.25
C ALA A 23 -2.17 9.54 22.59
N PHE A 24 -1.45 10.51 23.15
CA PHE A 24 -2.00 11.78 23.61
C PHE A 24 -1.14 12.91 23.05
N ALA A 25 -1.78 13.86 22.38
CA ALA A 25 -1.11 15.02 21.77
C ALA A 25 -2.12 16.13 21.52
N ASP A 26 -1.67 17.38 21.48
CA ASP A 26 -2.45 18.50 20.95
C ASP A 26 -2.46 18.40 19.42
N MET A 27 -3.62 18.04 18.84
CA MET A 27 -3.76 17.70 17.42
C MET A 27 -4.31 18.84 16.58
N ASN A 28 -4.94 19.84 17.21
CA ASN A 28 -5.52 21.01 16.55
C ASN A 28 -4.86 22.34 16.96
N HIS A 29 -3.80 22.30 17.77
CA HIS A 29 -3.08 23.44 18.31
C HIS A 29 -3.91 24.35 19.21
N ASP A 30 -4.88 23.81 19.95
CA ASP A 30 -5.70 24.56 20.90
C ASP A 30 -5.15 24.57 22.34
N GLY A 31 -4.02 23.90 22.57
CA GLY A 31 -3.36 23.78 23.87
C GLY A 31 -3.99 22.74 24.81
N LEU A 32 -4.99 21.97 24.33
CA LEU A 32 -5.59 20.85 25.05
C LEU A 32 -5.01 19.52 24.56
N THR A 33 -5.18 18.48 25.37
CA THR A 33 -4.67 17.15 25.04
C THR A 33 -5.76 16.33 24.37
N ASP A 34 -5.57 16.02 23.10
CA ASP A 34 -6.43 15.13 22.33
C ASP A 34 -5.98 13.67 22.47
N ILE A 35 -6.87 12.75 22.07
CA ILE A 35 -6.62 11.31 22.15
C ILE A 35 -6.53 10.74 20.73
N ILE A 36 -5.47 9.97 20.48
CA ILE A 36 -5.28 9.19 19.27
C ILE A 36 -5.45 7.72 19.63
N LEU A 37 -6.24 7.00 18.84
CA LEU A 37 -6.50 5.58 19.02
C LEU A 37 -6.24 4.84 17.71
N ILE A 38 -5.65 3.66 17.82
CA ILE A 38 -5.54 2.70 16.72
C ILE A 38 -6.07 1.37 17.23
N ALA A 39 -7.21 0.97 16.71
CA ALA A 39 -7.82 -0.32 16.97
C ALA A 39 -7.36 -1.35 15.93
N GLY A 40 -7.11 -2.57 16.39
CA GLY A 40 -6.94 -3.74 15.56
C GLY A 40 -8.29 -4.40 15.34
N CYS A 41 -8.69 -4.54 14.09
CA CYS A 41 -9.99 -5.11 13.69
C CYS A 41 -9.76 -6.37 12.86
N LYS A 42 -10.64 -7.35 13.00
CA LYS A 42 -10.56 -8.63 12.28
C LYS A 42 -11.95 -9.02 11.81
N ASN A 43 -12.15 -9.15 10.50
CA ASN A 43 -13.47 -9.53 9.98
C ASN A 43 -13.67 -11.05 10.08
N ASP A 44 -14.89 -11.48 10.40
CA ASP A 44 -15.25 -12.91 10.42
C ASP A 44 -15.58 -13.46 9.02
N THR A 45 -15.82 -12.60 8.03
CA THR A 45 -16.29 -12.98 6.68
C THR A 45 -15.73 -12.07 5.59
N GLY A 46 -15.71 -12.55 4.33
CA GLY A 46 -15.26 -11.82 3.14
C GLY A 46 -13.79 -12.05 2.78
N ASN A 47 -13.29 -11.35 1.74
CA ASN A 47 -11.91 -11.50 1.25
C ASN A 47 -10.82 -11.05 2.26
N TYR A 48 -11.24 -10.35 3.33
CA TYR A 48 -10.42 -9.95 4.46
C TYR A 48 -10.80 -10.71 5.74
N ALA A 49 -11.51 -11.83 5.62
CA ALA A 49 -11.76 -12.71 6.73
C ALA A 49 -10.42 -13.12 7.35
N ASP A 50 -10.39 -13.10 8.67
CA ASP A 50 -9.23 -13.42 9.49
C ASP A 50 -7.98 -12.53 9.34
N LYS A 51 -8.01 -11.49 8.51
CA LYS A 51 -6.90 -10.54 8.38
C LYS A 51 -7.05 -9.39 9.37
N LEU A 52 -6.02 -9.15 10.17
CA LEU A 52 -5.95 -7.99 11.06
C LEU A 52 -5.76 -6.73 10.22
N TYR A 53 -6.59 -5.71 10.42
CA TYR A 53 -6.44 -4.38 9.84
C TYR A 53 -6.55 -3.32 10.93
N LYS A 54 -5.89 -2.18 10.74
CA LYS A 54 -5.90 -1.06 11.68
C LYS A 54 -7.04 -0.10 11.35
N VAL A 55 -7.68 0.46 12.37
CA VAL A 55 -8.61 1.60 12.28
C VAL A 55 -8.14 2.68 13.25
N GLY A 56 -7.86 3.86 12.73
CA GLY A 56 -7.43 5.02 13.51
C GLY A 56 -8.58 5.96 13.84
N GLU A 57 -8.55 6.57 15.01
CA GLU A 57 -9.44 7.66 15.42
C GLU A 57 -8.68 8.77 16.14
N VAL A 58 -9.11 10.01 15.94
CA VAL A 58 -8.72 11.15 16.78
C VAL A 58 -9.95 11.70 17.51
N LEU A 59 -9.82 11.91 18.81
CA LEU A 59 -10.82 12.52 19.68
C LEU A 59 -10.29 13.86 20.19
N PHE A 60 -10.94 14.95 19.81
CA PHE A 60 -10.54 16.29 20.20
C PHE A 60 -11.18 16.69 21.53
N GLN A 61 -10.39 17.22 22.46
CA GLN A 61 -10.89 17.71 23.74
C GLN A 61 -11.70 19.00 23.53
N LYS A 62 -12.86 19.13 24.19
CA LYS A 62 -13.63 20.37 24.15
C LYS A 62 -13.10 21.36 25.17
N GLN A 63 -12.86 22.60 24.74
CA GLN A 63 -12.47 23.69 25.63
C GLN A 63 -13.46 23.88 26.79
N GLY A 64 -12.92 24.00 28.02
CA GLY A 64 -13.72 24.16 29.23
C GLY A 64 -14.53 22.92 29.63
N SER A 65 -14.21 21.74 29.06
CA SER A 65 -14.92 20.49 29.33
C SER A 65 -13.96 19.31 29.46
N VAL A 66 -14.43 18.27 30.17
CA VAL A 66 -13.79 16.94 30.20
C VAL A 66 -14.30 16.01 29.08
N SER A 67 -15.08 16.55 28.14
CA SER A 67 -15.67 15.81 27.03
C SER A 67 -14.85 15.92 25.74
N PHE A 68 -14.99 14.91 24.89
CA PHE A 68 -14.31 14.83 23.60
C PHE A 68 -15.31 14.80 22.44
N TYR A 69 -14.87 15.18 21.24
CA TYR A 69 -15.65 15.02 20.00
C TYR A 69 -14.81 14.42 18.87
N ARG A 70 -15.51 13.95 17.84
CA ARG A 70 -14.92 13.37 16.63
C ARG A 70 -15.18 14.28 15.44
N ASP A 71 -14.16 14.50 14.61
CA ASP A 71 -14.37 14.99 13.25
C ASP A 71 -14.36 13.79 12.29
N TRP A 72 -15.54 13.43 11.79
CA TRP A 72 -15.72 12.26 10.92
C TRP A 72 -14.98 12.41 9.59
N ARG A 73 -14.72 13.64 9.11
CA ARG A 73 -14.03 13.88 7.84
C ARG A 73 -12.56 13.56 7.96
N ILE A 74 -11.97 13.92 9.10
CA ILE A 74 -10.57 13.60 9.43
C ILE A 74 -10.43 12.10 9.57
N ASN A 75 -11.29 11.44 10.35
CA ASN A 75 -11.23 10.00 10.55
C ASN A 75 -11.50 9.22 9.25
N ASP A 76 -12.40 9.68 8.38
CA ASP A 76 -12.62 9.06 7.06
C ASP A 76 -11.33 9.11 6.22
N LYS A 77 -10.74 10.30 6.04
CA LYS A 77 -9.50 10.45 5.27
C LYS A 77 -8.35 9.65 5.87
N LEU A 78 -8.20 9.69 7.18
CA LEU A 78 -7.17 8.99 7.93
C LEU A 78 -7.17 7.49 7.60
N ASN A 79 -8.33 6.85 7.67
CA ASN A 79 -8.48 5.43 7.44
C ASN A 79 -8.46 5.09 5.95
N ARG A 80 -9.10 5.90 5.11
CA ARG A 80 -9.22 5.67 3.67
C ARG A 80 -7.88 5.69 2.94
N PHE A 81 -6.97 6.56 3.36
CA PHE A 81 -5.68 6.74 2.70
C PHE A 81 -4.50 6.13 3.47
N GLY A 82 -4.80 5.28 4.48
CA GLY A 82 -3.78 4.50 5.18
C GLY A 82 -2.85 5.33 6.06
N MET A 83 -3.32 6.47 6.58
CA MET A 83 -2.57 7.31 7.52
C MET A 83 -2.72 6.83 8.98
N ASN A 84 -3.46 5.75 9.20
CA ASN A 84 -3.73 5.10 10.49
C ASN A 84 -2.69 4.02 10.88
N LYS A 85 -1.53 3.95 10.20
CA LYS A 85 -0.51 2.92 10.46
C LYS A 85 0.14 3.02 11.84
N SER A 86 0.31 4.25 12.34
CA SER A 86 0.86 4.55 13.67
C SER A 86 0.38 5.90 14.17
N ALA A 87 0.52 6.14 15.49
CA ALA A 87 0.21 7.43 16.08
C ALA A 87 1.03 8.56 15.43
N LYS A 88 2.28 8.30 15.02
CA LYS A 88 3.11 9.30 14.33
C LYS A 88 2.55 9.66 12.95
N CYS A 89 2.04 8.70 12.19
CA CYS A 89 1.34 9.00 10.93
C CYS A 89 0.07 9.84 11.16
N ILE A 90 -0.72 9.48 12.18
CA ILE A 90 -1.93 10.23 12.52
C ILE A 90 -1.56 11.68 12.92
N ILE A 91 -0.53 11.88 13.72
CA ILE A 91 0.00 13.21 14.08
C ILE A 91 0.44 13.97 12.83
N SER A 92 1.24 13.33 11.98
CA SER A 92 1.74 13.93 10.74
C SER A 92 0.60 14.41 9.82
N PHE A 93 -0.51 13.68 9.79
CA PHE A 93 -1.70 14.07 9.03
C PHE A 93 -2.52 15.16 9.70
N VAL A 94 -3.00 14.88 10.90
CA VAL A 94 -4.04 15.69 11.53
C VAL A 94 -3.47 17.00 12.05
N ARG A 95 -2.28 16.95 12.66
CA ARG A 95 -1.61 18.10 13.24
C ARG A 95 -0.73 18.82 12.22
N ASP A 96 0.12 18.07 11.54
CA ASP A 96 1.14 18.67 10.66
C ASP A 96 0.66 18.86 9.21
N GLY A 97 -0.52 18.34 8.85
CA GLY A 97 -1.16 18.55 7.54
C GLY A 97 -0.63 17.68 6.39
N ASN A 98 0.27 16.72 6.64
CA ASN A 98 0.84 15.85 5.61
C ASN A 98 -0.18 14.78 5.21
N SER A 99 -0.45 14.61 3.91
CA SER A 99 -1.47 13.65 3.45
C SER A 99 -0.93 12.73 2.37
N THR A 100 -1.32 11.46 2.43
CA THR A 100 -1.08 10.47 1.38
C THR A 100 -2.18 10.47 0.31
N GLU A 101 -3.22 11.30 0.45
CA GLU A 101 -4.37 11.36 -0.46
C GLU A 101 -3.94 11.56 -1.91
N PHE A 102 -2.94 12.41 -2.16
CA PHE A 102 -2.44 12.70 -3.51
C PHE A 102 -1.88 11.46 -4.22
N LEU A 103 -1.40 10.44 -3.49
CA LEU A 103 -0.93 9.19 -4.08
C LEU A 103 -2.05 8.45 -4.83
N TYR A 104 -3.31 8.76 -4.49
CA TYR A 104 -4.50 8.11 -5.04
C TYR A 104 -5.33 9.02 -5.95
N THR A 105 -5.13 10.33 -5.85
CA THR A 105 -5.93 11.32 -6.57
C THR A 105 -5.16 12.05 -7.66
N ALA A 106 -3.82 12.04 -7.62
CA ALA A 106 -3.01 12.68 -8.64
C ALA A 106 -3.30 12.09 -10.02
N THR A 107 -3.31 12.97 -11.02
CA THR A 107 -3.61 12.63 -12.42
C THR A 107 -2.41 12.72 -13.33
N THR A 108 -1.32 13.36 -12.88
CA THR A 108 -0.10 13.55 -13.65
C THR A 108 1.14 13.23 -12.83
N GLN A 109 2.23 12.87 -13.52
CA GLN A 109 3.54 12.70 -12.89
C GLN A 109 4.01 13.98 -12.19
N GLN A 110 3.76 15.15 -12.78
CA GLN A 110 4.17 16.43 -12.20
C GLN A 110 3.48 16.68 -10.86
N GLU A 111 2.17 16.42 -10.77
CA GLU A 111 1.39 16.55 -9.54
C GLU A 111 1.92 15.63 -8.42
N LEU A 112 2.34 14.40 -8.74
CA LEU A 112 3.00 13.53 -7.77
C LEU A 112 4.28 14.16 -7.21
N MET A 113 5.14 14.67 -8.10
CA MET A 113 6.43 15.26 -7.72
C MET A 113 6.25 16.55 -6.92
N ASP A 114 5.29 17.40 -7.29
CA ASP A 114 4.97 18.65 -6.60
C ASP A 114 4.48 18.40 -5.16
N ASN A 115 3.85 17.24 -4.92
CA ASN A 115 3.42 16.80 -3.60
C ASN A 115 4.47 15.94 -2.85
N GLY A 116 5.71 15.90 -3.34
CA GLY A 116 6.84 15.28 -2.64
C GLY A 116 7.06 13.80 -2.93
N PHE A 117 6.45 13.24 -3.97
CA PHE A 117 6.75 11.88 -4.42
C PHE A 117 8.17 11.80 -5.00
N GLN A 118 8.98 10.88 -4.47
CA GLN A 118 10.36 10.67 -4.86
C GLN A 118 10.44 9.48 -5.82
N VAL A 119 10.74 9.76 -7.09
CA VAL A 119 10.87 8.73 -8.13
C VAL A 119 12.14 7.91 -7.91
N ILE A 120 12.02 6.58 -8.04
CA ILE A 120 13.17 5.67 -8.09
C ILE A 120 13.56 5.51 -9.56
N GLU A 121 14.40 6.43 -10.05
CA GLU A 121 14.73 6.51 -11.48
C GLU A 121 15.49 5.27 -11.98
N GLU A 122 16.27 4.59 -11.14
CA GLU A 122 17.03 3.39 -11.52
C GLU A 122 16.11 2.20 -11.87
N GLN A 123 14.88 2.20 -11.37
CA GLN A 123 13.86 1.18 -11.64
C GLN A 123 12.79 1.68 -12.60
N SER A 124 12.94 2.91 -13.11
CA SER A 124 12.00 3.55 -14.03
C SER A 124 12.37 3.26 -15.48
N TYR A 125 11.40 2.84 -16.30
CA TYR A 125 11.66 2.54 -17.71
C TYR A 125 10.42 2.67 -18.59
N TRP A 126 10.66 2.94 -19.88
CA TRP A 126 9.61 2.91 -20.90
C TRP A 126 9.43 1.50 -21.44
N ARG A 127 8.17 1.09 -21.62
CA ARG A 127 7.81 -0.21 -22.20
C ARG A 127 6.56 -0.06 -23.05
N THR A 128 6.48 -0.85 -24.12
CA THR A 128 5.24 -0.99 -24.91
C THR A 128 4.44 -2.17 -24.38
N TYR A 129 3.22 -1.88 -23.93
CA TYR A 129 2.20 -2.82 -23.50
C TYR A 129 1.18 -3.02 -24.62
N GLU A 130 0.85 -4.27 -24.92
CA GLU A 130 0.17 -4.68 -26.16
C GLU A 130 -1.18 -3.97 -26.35
N LYS A 131 -1.97 -3.84 -25.28
CA LYS A 131 -3.29 -3.19 -25.30
C LYS A 131 -3.29 -1.73 -24.84
N LEU A 132 -2.20 -1.27 -24.22
CA LEU A 132 -2.16 0.03 -23.54
C LEU A 132 -1.15 1.02 -24.17
N GLY A 133 -0.38 0.57 -25.16
CA GLY A 133 0.61 1.39 -25.85
C GLY A 133 1.90 1.58 -25.05
N ARG A 134 2.64 2.64 -25.36
CA ARG A 134 3.93 2.94 -24.73
C ARG A 134 3.72 3.71 -23.43
N LEU A 135 4.15 3.14 -22.31
CA LEU A 135 4.00 3.68 -20.96
C LEU A 135 5.36 3.69 -20.23
N LYS A 136 5.58 4.66 -19.34
CA LYS A 136 6.67 4.68 -18.37
C LYS A 136 6.19 3.97 -17.11
N VAL A 137 6.89 2.92 -16.71
CA VAL A 137 6.79 2.37 -15.35
C VAL A 137 7.57 3.30 -14.44
N LEU A 138 6.89 3.90 -13.47
CA LEU A 138 7.41 4.93 -12.58
C LEU A 138 7.18 4.53 -11.11
N PRO A 139 8.07 3.71 -10.53
CA PRO A 139 8.10 3.51 -9.08
C PRO A 139 8.59 4.74 -8.34
N GLY A 140 8.11 4.91 -7.12
CA GLY A 140 8.62 5.92 -6.21
C GLY A 140 8.04 5.80 -4.81
N THR A 141 8.55 6.61 -3.90
CA THR A 141 8.17 6.63 -2.50
C THR A 141 7.64 7.97 -2.07
N PHE A 142 6.79 7.96 -1.06
CA PHE A 142 6.47 9.14 -0.27
C PHE A 142 6.73 8.83 1.19
N SER A 143 7.59 9.63 1.82
CA SER A 143 7.94 9.49 3.23
C SER A 143 6.94 10.26 4.09
N MET A 144 6.28 9.56 5.02
CA MET A 144 5.37 10.14 5.99
C MET A 144 5.68 9.60 7.37
N ALA A 145 6.01 10.49 8.31
CA ALA A 145 6.61 10.11 9.59
C ALA A 145 7.83 9.19 9.37
N ASP A 146 7.81 7.97 9.91
CA ASP A 146 8.88 6.98 9.78
C ASP A 146 8.61 5.93 8.68
N TYR A 147 7.64 6.19 7.78
CA TYR A 147 7.18 5.22 6.78
C TYR A 147 7.38 5.74 5.37
N ASP A 148 8.03 4.93 4.54
CA ASP A 148 8.14 5.09 3.10
C ASP A 148 7.05 4.27 2.42
N ILE A 149 6.14 4.96 1.74
CA ILE A 149 5.03 4.37 1.00
C ILE A 149 5.45 4.20 -0.45
N LEU A 150 5.63 2.96 -0.90
CA LEU A 150 5.90 2.61 -2.30
C LEU A 150 4.61 2.63 -3.12
N MET A 151 4.63 3.41 -4.19
CA MET A 151 3.65 3.35 -5.28
C MET A 151 4.37 3.08 -6.60
N VAL A 152 3.66 2.45 -7.53
CA VAL A 152 4.13 2.31 -8.91
C VAL A 152 3.07 2.88 -9.84
N TYR A 153 3.45 3.82 -10.69
CA TYR A 153 2.55 4.43 -11.66
C TYR A 153 2.91 4.02 -13.08
N MET A 154 1.90 3.97 -13.95
CA MET A 154 2.06 3.91 -15.39
C MET A 154 1.76 5.29 -15.96
N ILE A 155 2.74 5.89 -16.62
CA ILE A 155 2.63 7.24 -17.17
C ILE A 155 2.66 7.17 -18.69
N ASN A 156 1.75 7.87 -19.37
CA ASN A 156 1.78 7.96 -20.83
C ASN A 156 2.76 9.04 -21.32
N ASN A 157 2.93 9.17 -22.63
CA ASN A 157 3.85 10.17 -23.22
C ASN A 157 3.52 11.64 -22.90
N GLN A 158 2.31 11.94 -22.42
CA GLN A 158 1.88 13.28 -22.04
C GLN A 158 2.15 13.59 -20.56
N GLY A 159 2.67 12.63 -19.79
CA GLY A 159 2.85 12.77 -18.35
C GLY A 159 1.61 12.44 -17.52
N ASN A 160 0.54 11.94 -18.14
CA ASN A 160 -0.68 11.56 -17.43
C ASN A 160 -0.56 10.16 -16.84
N ILE A 161 -1.05 10.00 -15.61
CA ILE A 161 -1.19 8.70 -14.93
C ILE A 161 -2.35 7.96 -15.59
N VAL A 162 -2.06 6.76 -16.12
CA VAL A 162 -3.08 5.86 -16.68
C VAL A 162 -3.40 4.69 -15.78
N TRP A 163 -2.49 4.35 -14.87
CA TRP A 163 -2.68 3.29 -13.88
C TRP A 163 -1.78 3.53 -12.66
N SER A 164 -2.22 3.04 -11.51
CA SER A 164 -1.46 3.05 -10.25
C SER A 164 -1.55 1.70 -9.57
N PHE A 165 -0.46 1.25 -8.97
CA PHE A 165 -0.35 -0.01 -8.24
C PHE A 165 0.09 0.26 -6.80
N GLN A 166 -0.40 -0.57 -5.88
CA GLN A 166 -0.03 -0.58 -4.45
C GLN A 166 0.63 -1.92 -4.08
N PRO A 167 1.93 -2.10 -4.34
CA PRO A 167 2.61 -3.39 -4.14
C PRO A 167 2.80 -3.77 -2.67
N MET A 168 2.62 -2.81 -1.75
CA MET A 168 2.81 -3.04 -0.31
C MET A 168 1.70 -3.90 0.32
N GLY A 169 0.48 -3.90 -0.24
CA GLY A 169 -0.66 -4.56 0.38
C GLY A 169 -0.90 -4.07 1.81
N ASP A 170 -0.87 -5.01 2.77
CA ASP A 170 -1.03 -4.78 4.21
C ASP A 170 0.29 -4.43 4.95
N MET A 171 1.40 -4.26 4.22
CA MET A 171 2.68 -3.87 4.83
C MET A 171 2.73 -2.37 5.12
N ASP A 172 3.44 -1.99 6.18
CA ASP A 172 3.46 -0.61 6.65
C ASP A 172 4.49 0.26 5.91
N ASN A 173 5.70 -0.26 5.67
CA ASN A 173 6.86 0.52 5.21
C ASN A 173 7.67 -0.22 4.12
N LEU A 174 8.21 0.51 3.15
CA LEU A 174 9.24 0.02 2.24
C LEU A 174 10.60 0.00 2.94
N TYR A 175 11.24 -1.17 2.97
CA TYR A 175 12.62 -1.28 3.44
C TYR A 175 13.62 -1.20 2.28
N SER A 176 13.38 -1.96 1.22
CA SER A 176 14.17 -1.84 -0.02
C SER A 176 13.42 -2.39 -1.22
N LEU A 177 13.41 -1.66 -2.33
CA LEU A 177 12.93 -2.16 -3.62
C LEU A 177 14.00 -3.08 -4.23
N LYS A 178 13.65 -4.35 -4.49
CA LYS A 178 14.58 -5.34 -5.05
C LYS A 178 14.56 -5.35 -6.58
N GLY A 179 13.40 -5.13 -7.18
CA GLY A 179 13.31 -4.99 -8.64
C GLY A 179 11.89 -4.86 -9.16
N ILE A 180 11.78 -4.35 -10.38
CA ILE A 180 10.53 -4.27 -11.14
C ILE A 180 10.76 -4.82 -12.55
N SER A 181 9.85 -5.65 -13.04
CA SER A 181 9.95 -6.28 -14.37
C SER A 181 8.64 -6.20 -15.14
N GLY A 182 8.77 -5.89 -16.44
CA GLY A 182 7.67 -5.78 -17.40
C GLY A 182 7.80 -6.86 -18.49
N LYS A 183 7.29 -8.06 -18.22
CA LYS A 183 7.44 -9.26 -19.08
C LYS A 183 6.16 -10.09 -19.03
N ASP A 184 5.91 -10.83 -20.11
CA ASP A 184 4.86 -11.86 -20.17
C ASP A 184 5.19 -13.01 -19.21
N MET A 185 4.35 -13.17 -18.19
CA MET A 185 4.47 -14.16 -17.10
C MET A 185 3.47 -15.32 -17.26
N ASP A 186 2.24 -15.05 -17.71
CA ASP A 186 1.19 -16.07 -17.85
C ASP A 186 1.11 -16.69 -19.26
N GLY A 187 1.82 -16.11 -20.21
CA GLY A 187 1.93 -16.60 -21.58
C GLY A 187 0.81 -16.19 -22.51
N ASP A 188 0.01 -15.20 -22.13
CA ASP A 188 -1.06 -14.67 -22.97
C ASP A 188 -0.54 -13.72 -24.07
N GLY A 189 0.78 -13.47 -24.12
CA GLY A 189 1.44 -12.59 -25.06
C GLY A 189 1.39 -11.11 -24.66
N MET A 190 0.78 -10.78 -23.52
CA MET A 190 0.75 -9.43 -22.94
C MET A 190 1.83 -9.30 -21.87
N LYS A 191 2.32 -8.07 -21.66
CA LYS A 191 3.36 -7.86 -20.65
C LYS A 191 2.74 -7.58 -19.30
N ASP A 192 3.12 -8.40 -18.33
CA ASP A 192 2.72 -8.25 -16.93
C ASP A 192 3.73 -7.40 -16.16
N LEU A 193 3.32 -6.91 -15.00
CA LEU A 193 4.19 -6.18 -14.08
C LEU A 193 4.47 -7.02 -12.84
N VAL A 194 5.74 -7.22 -12.54
CA VAL A 194 6.19 -7.86 -11.29
C VAL A 194 6.96 -6.83 -10.47
N VAL A 195 6.57 -6.64 -9.22
CA VAL A 195 7.27 -5.80 -8.24
C VAL A 195 7.75 -6.69 -7.11
N TRP A 196 9.04 -6.64 -6.80
CA TRP A 196 9.62 -7.35 -5.66
C TRP A 196 10.33 -6.38 -4.73
N ALA A 197 9.99 -6.43 -3.46
CA ALA A 197 10.60 -5.60 -2.44
C ALA A 197 10.67 -6.33 -1.08
N LEU A 198 11.51 -5.78 -0.22
CA LEU A 198 11.52 -6.06 1.21
C LEU A 198 10.69 -4.97 1.89
N TYR A 199 9.65 -5.37 2.60
CA TYR A 199 8.80 -4.47 3.38
C TYR A 199 8.96 -4.74 4.86
N SER A 200 8.50 -3.79 5.68
CA SER A 200 8.33 -4.00 7.10
C SER A 200 6.92 -3.66 7.58
N LYS A 201 6.48 -4.33 8.64
CA LYS A 201 5.25 -4.04 9.37
C LYS A 201 5.49 -4.13 10.86
N GLU A 202 4.70 -3.40 11.62
CA GLU A 202 4.69 -3.53 13.08
C GLU A 202 3.83 -4.74 13.48
N GLY A 203 4.41 -5.65 14.25
CA GLY A 203 3.73 -6.82 14.79
C GLY A 203 2.84 -6.49 15.99
N SER A 204 2.16 -7.50 16.54
CA SER A 204 1.16 -7.31 17.60
C SER A 204 1.74 -6.85 18.94
N HIS A 205 3.05 -6.96 19.15
CA HIS A 205 3.74 -6.50 20.36
C HIS A 205 4.73 -5.37 20.07
N GLY A 206 4.58 -4.67 18.93
CA GLY A 206 5.45 -3.56 18.53
C GLY A 206 6.78 -4.01 17.91
N GLU A 207 6.96 -5.30 17.64
CA GLU A 207 8.14 -5.82 16.96
C GLU A 207 8.16 -5.42 15.48
N LEU A 208 9.33 -5.06 14.95
CA LEU A 208 9.49 -4.78 13.52
C LEU A 208 9.68 -6.10 12.76
N LEU A 209 8.68 -6.48 11.96
CA LEU A 209 8.72 -7.66 11.11
C LEU A 209 9.10 -7.24 9.69
N THR A 210 10.15 -7.82 9.13
CA THR A 210 10.56 -7.60 7.73
C THR A 210 10.27 -8.84 6.89
N GLU A 211 9.72 -8.66 5.69
CA GLU A 211 9.34 -9.76 4.81
C GLU A 211 9.62 -9.42 3.33
N ASN A 212 10.23 -10.37 2.61
CA ASN A 212 10.32 -10.31 1.15
C ASN A 212 8.94 -10.61 0.56
N ARG A 213 8.45 -9.73 -0.31
CA ARG A 213 7.15 -9.90 -0.96
C ARG A 213 7.23 -9.50 -2.41
N CYS A 214 6.54 -10.27 -3.26
CA CYS A 214 6.28 -9.87 -4.63
C CYS A 214 4.80 -9.55 -4.84
N SER A 215 4.54 -8.70 -5.83
CA SER A 215 3.21 -8.46 -6.39
C SER A 215 3.30 -8.66 -7.88
N VAL A 216 2.33 -9.38 -8.44
CA VAL A 216 2.20 -9.63 -9.87
C VAL A 216 0.90 -9.02 -10.36
N TYR A 217 0.95 -8.30 -11.46
CA TYR A 217 -0.19 -7.66 -12.08
C TYR A 217 -0.26 -8.10 -13.55
N TYR A 218 -1.25 -8.93 -13.88
CA TYR A 218 -1.42 -9.47 -15.22
C TYR A 218 -2.13 -8.48 -16.12
N GLN A 219 -1.59 -8.19 -17.30
CA GLN A 219 -2.21 -7.26 -18.22
C GLN A 219 -3.50 -7.86 -18.80
N ARG A 220 -4.56 -7.05 -18.86
CA ARG A 220 -5.80 -7.35 -19.57
C ARG A 220 -6.16 -6.22 -20.52
N THR A 221 -7.21 -6.40 -21.33
CA THR A 221 -7.63 -5.44 -22.38
C THR A 221 -7.83 -4.01 -21.86
N GLY A 222 -8.26 -3.83 -20.62
CA GLY A 222 -8.58 -2.51 -20.05
C GLY A 222 -7.75 -2.11 -18.82
N GLY A 223 -6.71 -2.85 -18.47
CA GLY A 223 -5.98 -2.61 -17.23
C GLY A 223 -5.16 -3.80 -16.77
N PHE A 224 -5.11 -4.01 -15.46
CA PHE A 224 -4.35 -5.09 -14.84
C PHE A 224 -5.17 -5.79 -13.75
N ASP A 225 -5.06 -7.12 -13.71
CA ASP A 225 -5.57 -7.94 -12.62
C ASP A 225 -4.45 -8.26 -11.64
N THR A 226 -4.68 -8.08 -10.35
CA THR A 226 -3.71 -8.44 -9.31
C THR A 226 -3.72 -9.96 -9.09
N ASP A 227 -2.55 -10.58 -9.10
CA ASP A 227 -2.38 -11.96 -8.68
C ASP A 227 -2.71 -12.12 -7.19
N THR A 228 -3.51 -13.14 -6.87
CA THR A 228 -3.84 -13.50 -5.49
C THR A 228 -3.56 -14.97 -5.18
N ASP A 229 -3.00 -15.74 -6.12
CA ASP A 229 -2.85 -17.20 -5.96
C ASP A 229 -1.38 -17.62 -5.96
N PHE A 230 -0.58 -17.18 -6.93
CA PHE A 230 0.86 -17.42 -6.91
C PHE A 230 1.48 -16.77 -5.67
N VAL A 231 1.17 -15.49 -5.42
CA VAL A 231 1.77 -14.73 -4.32
C VAL A 231 1.43 -15.30 -2.94
N ASP A 232 0.24 -15.88 -2.78
CA ASP A 232 -0.18 -16.49 -1.51
C ASP A 232 0.50 -17.84 -1.26
N LYS A 233 0.92 -18.55 -2.32
CA LYS A 233 1.59 -19.86 -2.25
C LYS A 233 3.11 -19.76 -2.25
N TYR A 234 3.67 -18.75 -2.90
CA TYR A 234 5.11 -18.60 -3.03
C TYR A 234 5.75 -18.28 -1.66
N ARG A 235 6.88 -18.93 -1.36
CA ARG A 235 7.64 -18.72 -0.14
C ARG A 235 9.07 -18.39 -0.50
N PHE A 236 9.52 -17.21 -0.09
CA PHE A 236 10.90 -16.79 -0.26
C PHE A 236 11.82 -17.61 0.66
N THR A 237 12.93 -18.07 0.11
CA THR A 237 14.02 -18.77 0.80
C THR A 237 15.11 -17.79 1.23
N GLY A 238 15.19 -16.62 0.62
CA GLY A 238 16.21 -15.60 0.84
C GLY A 238 17.38 -15.66 -0.14
N GLU A 239 17.44 -16.70 -0.97
CA GLU A 239 18.47 -16.88 -2.01
C GLU A 239 17.97 -16.44 -3.40
N GLU A 240 16.71 -16.00 -3.51
CA GLU A 240 16.14 -15.56 -4.77
C GLU A 240 16.87 -14.34 -5.32
N ASN A 241 16.86 -14.23 -6.64
CA ASN A 241 17.05 -12.98 -7.36
C ASN A 241 15.87 -12.75 -8.33
N MET A 242 15.91 -11.63 -9.06
CA MET A 242 14.80 -11.26 -9.93
C MET A 242 14.56 -12.30 -11.03
N GLU A 243 15.61 -12.92 -11.58
CA GLU A 243 15.49 -13.93 -12.63
C GLU A 243 14.82 -15.21 -12.10
N THR A 244 15.29 -15.72 -10.96
CA THR A 244 14.72 -16.93 -10.36
C THR A 244 13.27 -16.73 -9.92
N LEU A 245 12.91 -15.54 -9.46
CA LEU A 245 11.52 -15.20 -9.13
C LEU A 245 10.63 -15.19 -10.39
N LEU A 246 11.09 -14.56 -11.48
CA LEU A 246 10.34 -14.52 -12.74
C LEU A 246 10.17 -15.93 -13.34
N ASP A 247 11.19 -16.77 -13.25
CA ASP A 247 11.11 -18.17 -13.68
C ASP A 247 10.12 -18.97 -12.84
N ALA A 248 10.06 -18.72 -11.53
CA ALA A 248 9.08 -19.36 -10.66
C ALA A 248 7.63 -18.96 -11.00
N ILE A 249 7.39 -17.67 -11.28
CA ILE A 249 6.07 -17.17 -11.71
C ILE A 249 5.67 -17.84 -13.03
N ARG A 250 6.57 -17.88 -14.01
CA ARG A 250 6.31 -18.55 -15.30
C ARG A 250 6.07 -20.05 -15.15
N ALA A 251 6.85 -20.72 -14.32
CA ALA A 251 6.68 -22.14 -14.04
C ALA A 251 5.32 -22.45 -13.42
N TYR A 252 4.79 -21.56 -12.57
CA TYR A 252 3.43 -21.66 -12.02
C TYR A 252 2.36 -21.64 -13.13
N TRP A 253 2.55 -20.84 -14.19
CA TRP A 253 1.70 -20.84 -15.39
C TRP A 253 2.03 -21.94 -16.41
N GLY A 254 2.90 -22.90 -16.05
CA GLY A 254 3.27 -24.02 -16.92
C GLY A 254 4.33 -23.69 -17.97
N TRP A 255 4.94 -22.50 -17.93
CA TRP A 255 6.05 -22.11 -18.78
C TRP A 255 7.35 -22.61 -18.16
N SER A 256 7.88 -23.73 -18.68
CA SER A 256 9.19 -24.25 -18.28
C SER A 256 10.29 -23.76 -19.22
N ALA A 257 11.43 -23.34 -18.65
CA ALA A 257 12.64 -22.95 -19.39
C ALA A 257 13.34 -24.13 -20.13
N ASN A 258 12.72 -25.30 -20.22
CA ASN A 258 13.28 -26.48 -20.86
C ASN A 258 12.51 -26.89 -22.12
N LYS A 259 12.67 -26.07 -23.16
CA LYS A 259 12.98 -26.60 -24.51
C LYS A 259 14.36 -26.09 -24.90
N LYS A 260 15.40 -26.66 -24.30
CA LYS A 260 16.66 -26.80 -25.03
C LYS A 260 16.37 -27.79 -26.15
N GLU A 261 16.09 -27.27 -27.34
CA GLU A 261 16.16 -28.06 -28.57
C GLU A 261 17.57 -28.66 -28.64
N SER A 262 17.67 -29.96 -28.38
CA SER A 262 18.80 -30.76 -28.78
C SER A 262 18.87 -30.74 -30.31
N LYS A 263 19.83 -29.98 -30.83
CA LYS A 263 20.43 -30.22 -32.15
C LYS A 263 21.87 -30.66 -31.96
#